data_AF-A0A925TN60-F1
#
_entry.id   AF-A0A925TN60-F1
#
_cell.length_a   1.000
_cell.length_b   1.000
_cell.length_c   1.000
_cell.angle_alpha   90.00
_cell.angle_beta   90.00
_cell.angle_gamma   90.00
#
_symmetry.space_group_name_H-M   'P 1'
#
loop_
_entity.id
_entity.type
_entity.pdbx_description
1 polymer ?
#
loop_
_entity_poly.entity_id
_entity_poly.type
_entity_poly.pdbx_seq_one_letter_code
_entity_poly.pdbx_strand_id
1 'polypeptide(L)'
;AWPVEQNTYIADLNIFALIEKAFPDTFVNVVSAGNSTTGTRLRDGKTNVPIAFGSITGNFTLPDGRAAVAVSDTSVYATSHQTPRNNTKGPPGGGDFWGITPYGGFLNPLQDGAAQSDKPDTWPSRWPDQPTWFTGDRADWNGYFGRGIFNADQESYFAATDAQDKQWFSDYGYLPDPNNPARFGAGLDITGRGLQFSTFLAQDNIFWLYEVKNTSRFNYDKVLFGSIVGTRIALTDDGRTVFDQSASITYSFQPPGRAAGQTFVGTPGYVGLAFLESPGNPYDGIDNDDDYLQTGTNATAAPAQFKTTTGSGPYDYQEVLRSNGTPAFLFRRTLQQGETVIVIERTEQDIAVYGTKVSVYLRRALKVPASDTTVVSLGKAYLIGPGKVLTEISNNQQDDNLNGISDEDYGLHANRRQSKVDLVSGAISEIVLPPVHYVDYIALAAANPTGIPASVAAGSLTFDPLVINRTLYPMIDERRDDGTDNNGNEDGDGRALDATDVRE
;
A
#
# COMPACT_ATOMS: atom_id res chain seq x y z
N ALA A 1 16.77 -16.95 -19.55
CA ALA A 1 17.60 -15.99 -18.80
C ALA A 1 18.23 -14.96 -19.74
N TRP A 2 18.28 -13.69 -19.33
CA TRP A 2 19.20 -12.71 -19.91
C TRP A 2 20.58 -12.89 -19.28
N PRO A 3 21.67 -13.11 -20.03
CA PRO A 3 23.01 -13.15 -19.45
C PRO A 3 23.41 -11.75 -19.00
N VAL A 4 23.52 -11.53 -17.69
CA VAL A 4 23.92 -10.25 -17.06
C VAL A 4 25.43 -9.96 -17.25
N GLU A 5 26.09 -10.65 -18.18
CA GLU A 5 27.55 -10.61 -18.36
C GLU A 5 28.07 -9.30 -19.01
N GLN A 6 27.18 -8.39 -19.44
CA GLN A 6 27.58 -7.18 -20.17
C GLN A 6 27.04 -5.86 -19.60
N ASN A 7 26.84 -5.74 -18.28
CA ASN A 7 26.36 -4.48 -17.66
C ASN A 7 25.13 -3.89 -18.39
N THR A 8 24.28 -4.74 -18.98
CA THR A 8 23.06 -4.29 -19.63
C THR A 8 22.07 -3.99 -18.53
N TYR A 9 22.14 -2.73 -18.09
CA TYR A 9 21.28 -2.13 -17.09
C TYR A 9 19.82 -2.45 -17.46
N ILE A 10 19.09 -3.18 -16.61
CA ILE A 10 17.63 -3.15 -16.64
C ILE A 10 17.29 -1.76 -16.10
N ALA A 11 17.06 -0.82 -17.01
CA ALA A 11 16.55 0.48 -16.62
C ALA A 11 15.25 0.27 -15.85
N ASP A 12 15.12 0.98 -14.74
CA ASP A 12 13.85 1.22 -14.07
C ASP A 12 13.08 -0.03 -13.59
N LEU A 13 13.77 -0.98 -12.95
CA LEU A 13 13.13 -1.88 -11.99
C LEU A 13 13.10 -1.19 -10.62
N ASN A 14 12.01 -0.51 -10.32
CA ASN A 14 11.93 0.37 -9.16
C ASN A 14 10.75 -0.03 -8.28
N ILE A 15 10.99 -0.32 -6.99
CA ILE A 15 9.91 -0.16 -6.01
C ILE A 15 9.59 1.34 -5.90
N PHE A 16 8.32 1.62 -5.67
CA PHE A 16 7.86 2.95 -5.33
C PHE A 16 7.01 2.90 -4.07
N ALA A 17 7.06 3.99 -3.31
CA ALA A 17 6.21 4.22 -2.17
C ALA A 17 5.51 5.58 -2.35
N LEU A 18 4.20 5.60 -2.18
CA LEU A 18 3.42 6.83 -2.04
C LEU A 18 2.87 6.88 -0.62
N ILE A 19 3.11 7.98 0.07
CA ILE A 19 2.61 8.19 1.43
C ILE A 19 1.83 9.50 1.44
N GLU A 20 0.53 9.44 1.71
CA GLU A 20 -0.30 10.64 1.88
C GLU A 20 -0.31 11.04 3.35
N LYS A 21 -0.10 12.34 3.59
CA LYS A 21 -0.19 12.93 4.93
C LYS A 21 -0.84 14.30 4.88
N ALA A 22 -1.76 14.53 5.82
CA ALA A 22 -2.30 15.84 6.11
C ALA A 22 -1.38 16.61 7.08
N PHE A 23 -1.11 17.86 6.74
CA PHE A 23 -0.27 18.79 7.51
C PHE A 23 -1.14 19.94 8.05
N PRO A 24 -1.49 19.91 9.35
CA PRO A 24 -2.20 21.02 9.96
C PRO A 24 -1.27 22.23 10.12
N ASP A 25 -1.83 23.42 9.90
CA ASP A 25 -1.13 24.69 10.05
C ASP A 25 -2.12 25.81 10.43
N THR A 26 -1.57 26.94 10.88
CA THR A 26 -2.34 28.13 11.21
C THR A 26 -1.82 29.33 10.46
N PHE A 27 -2.72 30.06 9.81
CA PHE A 27 -2.42 31.27 9.06
C PHE A 27 -3.12 32.48 9.66
N VAL A 28 -2.44 33.63 9.60
CA VAL A 28 -2.97 34.95 9.94
C VAL A 28 -2.79 35.88 8.75
N ASN A 29 -3.44 37.04 8.76
CA ASN A 29 -3.36 38.02 7.65
C ASN A 29 -3.70 37.39 6.29
N VAL A 30 -4.72 36.54 6.25
CA VAL A 30 -5.13 35.82 5.03
C VAL A 30 -5.77 36.81 4.04
N VAL A 31 -5.28 36.79 2.80
CA VAL A 31 -5.75 37.64 1.70
C VAL A 31 -6.14 36.75 0.53
N SER A 32 -7.35 36.98 0.00
CA SER A 32 -7.83 36.30 -1.21
C SER A 32 -7.92 37.28 -2.37
N ALA A 33 -7.25 36.97 -3.48
CA ALA A 33 -7.25 37.75 -4.71
C ALA A 33 -7.52 36.82 -5.91
N GLY A 34 -8.74 36.87 -6.45
CA GLY A 34 -9.19 35.97 -7.51
C GLY A 34 -9.18 34.51 -7.03
N ASN A 35 -8.49 33.64 -7.76
CA ASN A 35 -8.35 32.21 -7.43
C ASN A 35 -7.13 31.91 -6.53
N SER A 36 -6.48 32.94 -5.98
CA SER A 36 -5.31 32.79 -5.11
C SER A 36 -5.63 33.27 -3.71
N THR A 37 -5.34 32.42 -2.71
CA THR A 37 -5.41 32.78 -1.30
C THR A 37 -4.00 32.65 -0.71
N THR A 38 -3.54 33.67 -0.01
CA THR A 38 -2.24 33.67 0.67
C THR A 38 -2.38 34.13 2.11
N GLY A 39 -1.40 33.84 2.96
CA GLY A 39 -1.38 34.32 4.34
C GLY A 39 0.02 34.37 4.94
N THR A 40 0.10 34.82 6.19
CA THR A 40 1.27 34.69 7.04
C THR A 40 1.14 33.42 7.86
N ARG A 41 2.10 32.51 7.68
CA ARG A 41 2.14 31.24 8.40
C ARG A 41 2.59 31.46 9.85
N LEU A 42 1.83 30.98 10.83
CA LEU A 42 2.08 31.30 12.23
C LEU A 42 3.33 30.60 12.78
N ARG A 43 3.64 29.38 12.31
CA ARG A 43 4.77 28.58 12.83
C ARG A 43 6.15 29.16 12.55
N ASP A 44 6.36 29.81 11.41
CA ASP A 44 7.66 30.32 10.97
C ASP A 44 7.64 31.80 10.55
N GLY A 45 6.48 32.46 10.61
CA GLY A 45 6.31 33.87 10.27
C GLY A 45 6.43 34.19 8.78
N LYS A 46 6.54 33.20 7.88
CA LYS A 46 6.64 33.44 6.45
C LYS A 46 5.36 34.10 5.93
N THR A 47 5.52 35.22 5.22
CA THR A 47 4.43 36.00 4.63
C THR A 47 4.18 35.59 3.17
N ASN A 48 2.98 35.90 2.66
CA ASN A 48 2.57 35.60 1.28
C ASN A 48 2.66 34.11 0.89
N VAL A 49 2.52 33.21 1.87
CA VAL A 49 2.51 31.78 1.62
C VAL A 49 1.16 31.40 0.98
N PRO A 50 1.14 30.71 -0.16
CA PRO A 50 -0.10 30.20 -0.76
C PRO A 50 -0.82 29.22 0.16
N ILE A 51 -2.14 29.35 0.23
CA ILE A 51 -3.05 28.43 0.92
C ILE A 51 -3.78 27.63 -0.16
N ALA A 52 -3.62 26.31 -0.14
CA ALA A 52 -4.22 25.43 -1.14
C ALA A 52 -5.76 25.56 -1.14
N PHE A 53 -6.37 25.51 -2.33
CA PHE A 53 -7.81 25.59 -2.45
C PHE A 53 -8.48 24.43 -1.69
N GLY A 54 -9.48 24.73 -0.86
CA GLY A 54 -10.20 23.72 -0.07
C GLY A 54 -9.46 23.23 1.19
N SER A 55 -8.24 23.71 1.46
CA SER A 55 -7.46 23.28 2.64
C SER A 55 -7.86 24.00 3.95
N ILE A 56 -8.69 25.04 3.88
CA ILE A 56 -9.15 25.76 5.08
C ILE A 56 -10.18 24.91 5.83
N THR A 57 -9.84 24.51 7.04
CA THR A 57 -10.69 23.67 7.90
C THR A 57 -11.48 24.46 8.93
N GLY A 58 -11.09 25.71 9.21
CA GLY A 58 -11.82 26.54 10.16
C GLY A 58 -11.27 27.96 10.28
N ASN A 59 -12.07 28.84 10.88
CA ASN A 59 -11.69 30.21 11.22
C ASN A 59 -11.85 30.40 12.73
N PHE A 60 -10.89 31.08 13.35
CA PHE A 60 -10.89 31.33 14.79
C PHE A 60 -10.12 32.60 15.14
N THR A 61 -10.23 33.05 16.39
CA THR A 61 -9.50 34.21 16.90
C THR A 61 -8.40 33.74 17.85
N LEU A 62 -7.18 34.21 17.65
CA LEU A 62 -6.06 33.93 18.55
C LEU A 62 -6.23 34.66 19.89
N PRO A 63 -5.54 34.22 20.96
CA PRO A 63 -5.57 34.91 22.25
C PRO A 63 -5.16 36.39 22.21
N ASP A 64 -4.37 36.78 21.20
CA ASP A 64 -3.93 38.16 20.97
C ASP A 64 -4.93 39.01 20.15
N GLY A 65 -6.10 38.46 19.84
CA GLY A 65 -7.18 39.14 19.12
C GLY A 65 -7.08 39.10 17.59
N ARG A 66 -6.03 38.50 17.01
CA ARG A 66 -5.90 38.37 15.56
C ARG A 66 -6.83 37.30 15.01
N ALA A 67 -7.45 37.57 13.86
CA ALA A 67 -8.15 36.55 13.08
C ALA A 67 -7.15 35.56 12.49
N ALA A 68 -7.45 34.27 12.65
CA ALA A 68 -6.63 33.16 12.18
C ALA A 68 -7.49 32.11 11.46
N VAL A 69 -6.81 31.37 10.58
CA VAL A 69 -7.40 30.33 9.76
C VAL A 69 -6.65 29.03 10.03
N ALA A 70 -7.39 27.99 10.38
CA ALA A 70 -6.86 26.63 10.46
C ALA A 70 -6.83 26.06 9.04
N VAL A 71 -5.68 25.52 8.66
CA VAL A 71 -5.44 24.91 7.36
C VAL A 71 -5.00 23.47 7.59
N SER A 72 -5.48 22.55 6.76
CA SER A 72 -4.99 21.18 6.65
C SER A 72 -4.67 20.92 5.19
N ASP A 73 -3.38 20.96 4.86
CA ASP A 73 -2.91 20.71 3.49
C ASP A 73 -2.46 19.26 3.36
N THR A 74 -2.94 18.55 2.35
CA THR A 74 -2.60 17.14 2.12
C THR A 74 -1.50 17.04 1.08
N SER A 75 -0.41 16.36 1.44
CA SER A 75 0.71 16.12 0.53
C SER A 75 0.94 14.62 0.35
N VAL A 76 1.30 14.23 -0.87
CA VAL A 76 1.73 12.87 -1.20
C VAL A 76 3.24 12.86 -1.37
N TYR A 77 3.94 12.14 -0.51
CA TYR A 77 5.35 11.83 -0.67
C TYR A 77 5.49 10.65 -1.63
N ALA A 78 5.91 10.96 -2.86
CA ALA A 78 6.21 9.97 -3.88
C ALA A 78 7.72 9.74 -3.93
N THR A 79 8.14 8.50 -3.71
CA THR A 79 9.55 8.12 -3.83
C THR A 79 9.72 6.80 -4.55
N SER A 80 10.84 6.66 -5.23
CA SER A 80 11.28 5.44 -5.89
C SER A 80 12.81 5.39 -5.84
N HIS A 81 13.41 4.38 -6.47
CA HIS A 81 14.85 4.28 -6.68
C HIS A 81 15.30 5.30 -7.75
N GLN A 82 15.12 6.58 -7.45
CA GLN A 82 15.48 7.66 -8.36
C GLN A 82 17.00 7.68 -8.49
N THR A 83 17.48 7.46 -9.72
CA THR A 83 18.90 7.64 -9.99
C THR A 83 19.24 9.14 -9.88
N PRO A 84 20.43 9.50 -9.38
CA PRO A 84 20.88 10.91 -9.38
C PRO A 84 21.09 11.50 -10.79
N ARG A 85 20.73 10.78 -11.87
CA ARG A 85 21.03 11.20 -13.25
C ARG A 85 19.91 12.10 -13.78
N ASN A 86 20.29 13.33 -14.12
CA ASN A 86 19.50 14.38 -14.78
C ASN A 86 18.24 14.85 -14.00
N ASN A 87 18.25 16.13 -13.63
CA ASN A 87 17.16 16.82 -12.93
C ASN A 87 16.83 16.22 -11.54
N THR A 88 17.88 16.07 -10.72
CA THR A 88 17.80 15.60 -9.33
C THR A 88 16.69 16.29 -8.56
N LYS A 89 15.74 15.49 -8.03
CA LYS A 89 14.82 15.93 -6.97
C LYS A 89 15.66 16.54 -5.85
N GLY A 90 15.39 17.80 -5.50
CA GLY A 90 16.25 18.61 -4.64
C GLY A 90 15.65 20.00 -4.46
N PRO A 91 16.30 20.90 -3.70
CA PRO A 91 15.78 22.22 -3.44
C PRO A 91 15.64 23.04 -4.74
N PRO A 92 14.71 24.01 -4.79
CA PRO A 92 14.64 24.96 -5.90
C PRO A 92 15.99 25.65 -6.11
N GLY A 93 16.54 25.54 -7.33
CA GLY A 93 17.86 26.11 -7.66
C GLY A 93 19.04 25.13 -7.58
N GLY A 94 18.79 23.85 -7.24
CA GLY A 94 19.81 22.80 -7.17
C GLY A 94 20.46 22.69 -5.78
N GLY A 95 21.10 21.55 -5.51
CA GLY A 95 21.71 21.26 -4.21
C GLY A 95 21.71 19.77 -3.90
N ASP A 96 21.63 19.44 -2.61
CA ASP A 96 21.52 18.06 -2.12
C ASP A 96 20.37 17.32 -2.81
N PHE A 97 20.61 16.06 -3.17
CA PHE A 97 19.56 15.18 -3.67
C PHE A 97 18.56 14.85 -2.54
N TRP A 98 17.27 14.99 -2.85
CA TRP A 98 16.14 14.65 -1.98
C TRP A 98 15.47 13.39 -2.52
N GLY A 99 15.67 12.27 -1.84
CA GLY A 99 15.09 10.98 -2.22
C GLY A 99 15.72 9.84 -1.42
N ILE A 100 15.59 8.61 -1.93
CA ILE A 100 16.23 7.43 -1.33
C ILE A 100 17.73 7.45 -1.58
N THR A 101 18.53 7.43 -0.51
CA THR A 101 19.99 7.35 -0.56
C THR A 101 20.51 6.11 0.18
N PRO A 102 21.73 5.63 -0.12
CA PRO A 102 22.30 4.49 0.59
C PRO A 102 22.36 4.73 2.11
N TYR A 103 21.95 3.74 2.89
CA TYR A 103 22.07 3.79 4.34
C TYR A 103 23.54 3.57 4.73
N GLY A 104 24.11 4.52 5.46
CA GLY A 104 25.53 4.48 5.85
C GLY A 104 25.90 3.22 6.64
N GLY A 105 27.04 2.61 6.27
CA GLY A 105 27.61 1.45 6.97
C GLY A 105 27.25 0.07 6.39
N PHE A 106 26.32 -0.02 5.43
CA PHE A 106 25.95 -1.29 4.79
C PHE A 106 26.81 -1.66 3.56
N LEU A 107 27.67 -0.74 3.12
CA LEU A 107 28.54 -0.90 1.97
C LEU A 107 30.00 -0.79 2.40
N ASN A 108 30.91 -1.52 1.72
CA ASN A 108 32.33 -1.20 1.79
C ASN A 108 32.62 0.06 0.95
N PRO A 109 33.06 1.18 1.55
CA PRO A 109 33.34 2.41 0.80
C PRO A 109 34.55 2.30 -0.16
N LEU A 110 35.30 1.20 -0.10
CA LEU A 110 36.42 0.93 -1.00
C LEU A 110 36.02 0.16 -2.28
N GLN A 111 34.73 -0.12 -2.46
CA GLN A 111 34.21 -0.94 -3.55
C GLN A 111 33.10 -0.21 -4.30
N ASP A 112 32.95 -0.51 -5.59
CA ASP A 112 32.03 0.19 -6.50
C ASP A 112 30.62 -0.44 -6.59
N GLY A 113 30.24 -1.31 -5.65
CA GLY A 113 28.98 -2.05 -5.71
C GLY A 113 28.41 -2.44 -4.35
N ALA A 114 27.15 -2.92 -4.38
CA ALA A 114 26.49 -3.51 -3.22
C ALA A 114 27.25 -4.73 -2.69
N ALA A 115 27.01 -5.09 -1.43
CA ALA A 115 27.61 -6.29 -0.87
C ALA A 115 27.05 -7.54 -1.57
N GLN A 116 27.94 -8.45 -1.96
CA GLN A 116 27.62 -9.69 -2.67
C GLN A 116 28.16 -10.89 -1.89
N SER A 117 27.37 -11.95 -1.77
CA SER A 117 27.71 -13.15 -0.99
C SER A 117 29.00 -13.83 -1.47
N ASP A 118 29.28 -13.78 -2.77
CA ASP A 118 30.48 -14.37 -3.40
C ASP A 118 31.71 -13.44 -3.39
N LYS A 119 31.56 -12.17 -3.00
CA LYS A 119 32.63 -11.15 -3.02
C LYS A 119 32.81 -10.53 -1.65
N PRO A 120 33.49 -11.21 -0.72
CA PRO A 120 33.51 -10.77 0.66
C PRO A 120 34.36 -9.51 0.90
N ASP A 121 35.06 -9.00 -0.10
CA ASP A 121 35.70 -7.68 -0.10
C ASP A 121 34.67 -6.54 -0.30
N THR A 122 33.46 -6.81 -0.78
CA THR A 122 32.34 -5.85 -0.89
C THR A 122 31.60 -5.61 0.41
N TRP A 123 31.85 -6.42 1.43
CA TRP A 123 31.15 -6.34 2.72
C TRP A 123 31.71 -5.20 3.58
N PRO A 124 30.87 -4.50 4.36
CA PRO A 124 31.36 -3.55 5.35
C PRO A 124 32.19 -4.28 6.42
N SER A 125 33.00 -3.53 7.17
CA SER A 125 33.76 -4.09 8.29
C SER A 125 32.87 -4.64 9.40
N ARG A 126 31.67 -4.06 9.56
CA ARG A 126 30.61 -4.46 10.49
C ARG A 126 29.25 -4.13 9.87
N TRP A 127 28.27 -5.03 10.04
CA TRP A 127 26.89 -4.77 9.65
C TRP A 127 26.18 -3.91 10.71
N PRO A 128 25.56 -2.77 10.35
CA PRO A 128 24.88 -1.92 11.31
C PRO A 128 23.68 -2.58 12.02
N ASP A 129 22.92 -3.40 11.29
CA ASP A 129 21.77 -4.18 11.76
C ASP A 129 22.18 -5.47 12.51
N GLN A 130 23.37 -6.00 12.20
CA GLN A 130 23.91 -7.21 12.81
C GLN A 130 25.31 -6.98 13.39
N PRO A 131 25.47 -6.14 14.43
CA PRO A 131 26.77 -5.69 14.92
C PRO A 131 27.64 -6.81 15.53
N THR A 132 27.05 -7.97 15.83
CA THR A 132 27.72 -9.14 16.40
C THR A 132 28.15 -10.18 15.36
N TRP A 133 27.78 -10.01 14.08
CA TRP A 133 28.08 -10.96 13.00
C TRP A 133 29.45 -10.69 12.40
N PHE A 134 30.50 -11.00 13.17
CA PHE A 134 31.88 -10.86 12.73
C PHE A 134 32.77 -11.97 13.32
N THR A 135 33.80 -12.35 12.57
CA THR A 135 34.85 -13.27 13.00
C THR A 135 36.21 -12.59 12.83
N GLY A 136 36.93 -12.41 13.94
CA GLY A 136 38.15 -11.62 13.96
C GLY A 136 37.86 -10.16 13.58
N ASP A 137 38.53 -9.67 12.54
CA ASP A 137 38.40 -8.29 12.08
C ASP A 137 37.39 -8.10 10.94
N ARG A 138 36.82 -9.19 10.40
CA ARG A 138 35.92 -9.17 9.24
C ARG A 138 34.48 -9.47 9.64
N ALA A 139 33.53 -8.79 9.00
CA ALA A 139 32.13 -9.18 9.05
C ALA A 139 31.93 -10.58 8.45
N ASP A 140 31.04 -11.37 9.04
CA ASP A 140 30.53 -12.59 8.41
C ASP A 140 29.38 -12.22 7.45
N TRP A 141 29.03 -13.07 6.49
CA TRP A 141 27.94 -12.74 5.56
C TRP A 141 26.61 -12.47 6.29
N ASN A 142 25.96 -11.36 5.96
CA ASN A 142 24.60 -11.06 6.42
C ASN A 142 23.60 -11.76 5.49
N GLY A 143 23.50 -13.08 5.61
CA GLY A 143 22.61 -13.89 4.79
C GLY A 143 21.16 -13.82 5.25
N TYR A 144 20.21 -13.85 4.32
CA TYR A 144 18.77 -13.82 4.61
C TYR A 144 18.34 -14.86 5.65
N PHE A 145 18.88 -16.08 5.56
CA PHE A 145 18.58 -17.19 6.49
C PHE A 145 19.49 -17.23 7.73
N GLY A 146 20.31 -16.20 7.95
CA GLY A 146 21.13 -16.04 9.14
C GLY A 146 22.62 -15.84 8.87
N ARG A 147 23.36 -15.68 9.98
CA ARG A 147 24.80 -15.39 10.00
C ARG A 147 25.59 -16.43 9.21
N GLY A 148 26.28 -15.98 8.16
CA GLY A 148 27.17 -16.84 7.37
C GLY A 148 26.46 -17.93 6.56
N ILE A 149 25.14 -17.82 6.37
CA ILE A 149 24.35 -18.79 5.59
C ILE A 149 24.26 -18.32 4.13
N PHE A 150 24.65 -19.20 3.20
CA PHE A 150 24.68 -18.96 1.76
C PHE A 150 23.65 -19.87 1.06
N ASN A 151 22.38 -19.47 1.08
CA ASN A 151 21.30 -20.29 0.51
C ASN A 151 21.14 -20.09 -1.01
N ALA A 152 21.16 -18.84 -1.46
CA ALA A 152 21.19 -18.53 -2.88
C ALA A 152 22.61 -18.68 -3.42
N ASP A 153 22.75 -19.09 -4.69
CA ASP A 153 24.05 -19.19 -5.35
C ASP A 153 24.72 -17.81 -5.46
N GLN A 154 23.90 -16.77 -5.61
CA GLN A 154 24.32 -15.39 -5.42
C GLN A 154 23.24 -14.61 -4.65
N GLU A 155 23.67 -13.89 -3.62
CA GLU A 155 22.83 -12.98 -2.84
C GLU A 155 23.50 -11.62 -2.77
N SER A 156 22.74 -10.57 -3.02
CA SER A 156 23.15 -9.19 -2.76
C SER A 156 22.41 -8.63 -1.55
N TYR A 157 23.06 -7.74 -0.79
CA TYR A 157 22.44 -7.05 0.32
C TYR A 157 22.82 -5.56 0.33
N PHE A 158 21.81 -4.70 0.46
CA PHE A 158 21.99 -3.27 0.63
C PHE A 158 20.87 -2.69 1.50
N ALA A 159 21.12 -1.49 2.02
CA ALA A 159 20.12 -0.71 2.72
C ALA A 159 20.09 0.72 2.18
N ALA A 160 18.93 1.34 2.26
CA ALA A 160 18.67 2.69 1.79
C ALA A 160 17.69 3.42 2.72
N THR A 161 17.62 4.73 2.62
CA THR A 161 16.77 5.56 3.46
C THR A 161 16.42 6.89 2.79
N ASP A 162 15.30 7.49 3.19
CA ASP A 162 14.91 8.84 2.79
C ASP A 162 15.42 9.95 3.75
N ALA A 163 16.30 9.60 4.69
CA ALA A 163 16.72 10.49 5.78
C ALA A 163 17.25 11.87 5.34
N GLN A 164 17.72 12.00 4.09
CA GLN A 164 18.26 13.26 3.52
C GLN A 164 17.22 14.05 2.72
N ASP A 165 16.02 13.52 2.51
CA ASP A 165 14.96 14.19 1.77
C ASP A 165 14.32 15.30 2.60
N LYS A 166 14.61 16.56 2.26
CA LYS A 166 14.13 17.72 3.00
C LYS A 166 12.84 18.30 2.43
N GLN A 167 12.12 17.62 1.53
CA GLN A 167 10.93 18.17 0.88
C GLN A 167 9.84 18.53 1.90
N TRP A 168 9.35 17.56 2.68
CA TRP A 168 8.34 17.81 3.70
C TRP A 168 8.82 18.71 4.85
N PHE A 169 10.12 18.73 5.12
CA PHE A 169 10.69 19.69 6.05
C PHE A 169 10.65 21.12 5.50
N SER A 170 11.01 21.33 4.24
CA SER A 170 10.97 22.62 3.55
C SER A 170 9.54 23.17 3.47
N ASP A 171 8.60 22.30 3.09
CA ASP A 171 7.23 22.69 2.80
C ASP A 171 6.39 22.83 4.08
N TYR A 172 6.60 21.92 5.05
CA TYR A 172 5.75 21.77 6.24
C TYR A 172 6.51 21.78 7.57
N GLY A 173 7.84 21.92 7.59
CA GLY A 173 8.62 21.81 8.84
C GLY A 173 8.51 20.42 9.49
N TYR A 174 8.15 19.40 8.71
CA TYR A 174 7.95 18.04 9.20
C TYR A 174 9.28 17.35 9.51
N LEU A 175 9.33 16.71 10.69
CA LEU A 175 10.38 15.78 11.08
C LEU A 175 9.69 14.47 11.50
N PRO A 176 10.03 13.32 10.87
CA PRO A 176 9.44 12.03 11.24
C PRO A 176 9.82 11.61 12.67
N ASP A 177 10.98 12.03 13.17
CA ASP A 177 11.33 11.91 14.60
C ASP A 177 11.73 13.29 15.16
N PRO A 178 10.84 13.96 15.91
CA PRO A 178 11.15 15.24 16.56
C PRO A 178 12.35 15.21 17.51
N ASN A 179 12.76 14.02 18.00
CA ASN A 179 13.93 13.87 18.86
C ASN A 179 15.24 13.66 18.08
N ASN A 180 15.15 13.44 16.76
CA ASN A 180 16.29 13.33 15.86
C ASN A 180 16.20 14.39 14.76
N PRO A 181 16.68 15.62 15.00
CA PRO A 181 16.56 16.73 14.05
C PRO A 181 17.42 16.56 12.78
N ALA A 182 18.22 15.49 12.68
CA ALA A 182 18.97 15.13 11.49
C ALA A 182 18.23 14.13 10.59
N ARG A 183 17.06 13.62 11.02
CA ARG A 183 16.22 12.70 10.26
C ARG A 183 15.12 13.47 9.53
N PHE A 184 15.21 13.53 8.21
CA PHE A 184 14.16 14.09 7.34
C PHE A 184 13.39 12.96 6.63
N GLY A 185 12.73 13.28 5.52
CA GLY A 185 11.90 12.36 4.74
C GLY A 185 10.57 12.02 5.41
N ALA A 186 9.94 10.96 4.90
CA ALA A 186 8.85 10.25 5.53
C ALA A 186 9.34 9.25 6.60
N GLY A 187 10.64 9.12 6.85
CA GLY A 187 11.12 8.22 7.88
C GLY A 187 11.10 6.76 7.42
N LEU A 188 11.53 6.52 6.19
CA LEU A 188 11.65 5.19 5.60
C LEU A 188 13.07 4.64 5.74
N ASP A 189 13.15 3.43 6.28
CA ASP A 189 14.36 2.59 6.20
C ASP A 189 14.03 1.38 5.33
N ILE A 190 14.86 1.16 4.31
CA ILE A 190 14.65 0.14 3.29
C ILE A 190 15.82 -0.82 3.33
N THR A 191 15.58 -2.11 3.39
CA THR A 191 16.60 -3.11 3.06
C THR A 191 16.20 -3.86 1.80
N GLY A 192 17.19 -4.18 0.97
CA GLY A 192 17.00 -4.81 -0.33
C GLY A 192 17.94 -6.00 -0.50
N ARG A 193 17.39 -7.10 -1.02
CA ARG A 193 18.15 -8.31 -1.35
C ARG A 193 17.81 -8.79 -2.75
N GLY A 194 18.83 -9.15 -3.52
CA GLY A 194 18.66 -9.86 -4.79
C GLY A 194 19.17 -11.28 -4.66
N LEU A 195 18.33 -12.29 -4.97
CA LEU A 195 18.65 -13.71 -4.88
C LEU A 195 18.63 -14.34 -6.28
N GLN A 196 19.68 -15.10 -6.61
CA GLN A 196 19.75 -15.91 -7.81
C GLN A 196 20.12 -17.35 -7.47
N PHE A 197 19.53 -18.29 -8.21
CA PHE A 197 19.74 -19.71 -8.05
C PHE A 197 20.08 -20.32 -9.41
N SER A 198 20.95 -21.31 -9.44
CA SER A 198 21.40 -22.06 -10.61
C SER A 198 20.53 -23.28 -10.90
N THR A 199 19.57 -23.59 -10.02
CA THR A 199 18.64 -24.71 -10.21
C THR A 199 17.77 -24.49 -11.44
N PHE A 200 17.45 -25.55 -12.19
CA PHE A 200 16.70 -25.42 -13.45
C PHE A 200 15.32 -24.76 -13.29
N LEU A 201 14.73 -24.80 -12.09
CA LEU A 201 13.46 -24.16 -11.76
C LEU A 201 13.56 -22.63 -11.61
N ALA A 202 14.75 -22.11 -11.31
CA ALA A 202 14.95 -20.70 -10.96
C ALA A 202 16.13 -20.02 -11.67
N GLN A 203 16.88 -20.74 -12.51
CA GLN A 203 18.05 -20.24 -13.26
C GLN A 203 17.76 -19.03 -14.15
N ASP A 204 16.49 -18.82 -14.51
CA ASP A 204 16.04 -17.72 -15.35
C ASP A 204 15.42 -16.56 -14.56
N ASN A 205 15.42 -16.63 -13.23
CA ASN A 205 14.77 -15.69 -12.33
C ASN A 205 15.77 -14.96 -11.43
N ILE A 206 15.41 -13.74 -11.04
CA ILE A 206 16.03 -12.99 -9.95
C ILE A 206 14.92 -12.62 -8.99
N PHE A 207 15.06 -12.96 -7.73
CA PHE A 207 14.11 -12.56 -6.69
C PHE A 207 14.62 -11.31 -5.99
N TRP A 208 13.79 -10.27 -5.93
CA TRP A 208 14.07 -9.08 -5.16
C TRP A 208 13.19 -9.04 -3.92
N LEU A 209 13.80 -8.98 -2.75
CA LEU A 209 13.12 -8.83 -1.48
C LEU A 209 13.38 -7.43 -0.96
N TYR A 210 12.32 -6.72 -0.63
CA TYR A 210 12.37 -5.39 -0.05
C TYR A 210 11.65 -5.38 1.29
N GLU A 211 12.36 -4.99 2.34
CA GLU A 211 11.75 -4.67 3.63
C GLU A 211 11.69 -3.15 3.74
N VAL A 212 10.49 -2.58 3.80
CA VAL A 212 10.29 -1.13 3.95
C VAL A 212 9.67 -0.85 5.30
N LYS A 213 10.44 -0.19 6.17
CA LYS A 213 10.06 0.09 7.54
C LYS A 213 9.78 1.57 7.75
N ASN A 214 8.62 1.86 8.34
CA ASN A 214 8.34 3.18 8.91
C ASN A 214 9.07 3.32 10.27
N THR A 215 10.09 4.16 10.33
CA THR A 215 10.81 4.53 11.56
C THR A 215 10.41 5.91 12.10
N SER A 216 9.38 6.52 11.50
CA SER A 216 8.72 7.72 12.03
C SER A 216 8.04 7.44 13.37
N ARG A 217 7.87 8.48 14.19
CA ARG A 217 6.99 8.46 15.37
C ARG A 217 5.51 8.58 15.01
N PHE A 218 5.19 8.72 13.73
CA PHE A 218 3.84 8.93 13.23
C PHE A 218 3.41 7.78 12.33
N ASN A 219 2.15 7.38 12.49
CA ASN A 219 1.47 6.49 11.55
C ASN A 219 1.09 7.26 10.28
N TYR A 220 1.06 6.54 9.17
CA TYR A 220 0.56 7.03 7.89
C TYR A 220 -0.75 6.32 7.59
N ASP A 221 -1.80 7.09 7.35
CA ASP A 221 -3.12 6.50 7.13
C ASP A 221 -3.21 5.88 5.73
N LYS A 222 -2.69 6.56 4.70
CA LYS A 222 -2.64 6.06 3.31
C LYS A 222 -1.22 5.84 2.84
N VAL A 223 -0.91 4.59 2.53
CA VAL A 223 0.36 4.18 1.95
C VAL A 223 0.09 3.26 0.77
N LEU A 224 0.77 3.51 -0.35
CA LEU A 224 0.77 2.64 -1.51
C LEU A 224 2.21 2.17 -1.75
N PHE A 225 2.37 0.87 -1.89
CA PHE A 225 3.61 0.26 -2.36
C PHE A 225 3.37 -0.45 -3.68
N GLY A 226 4.36 -0.42 -4.55
CA GLY A 226 4.31 -1.21 -5.77
C GLY A 226 5.62 -1.19 -6.51
N SER A 227 5.59 -1.75 -7.72
CA SER A 227 6.71 -1.75 -8.65
C SER A 227 6.32 -1.00 -9.93
N ILE A 228 7.25 -0.20 -10.45
CA ILE A 228 7.17 0.35 -11.79
C ILE A 228 8.14 -0.43 -12.67
N VAL A 229 7.68 -0.80 -13.86
CA VAL A 229 8.44 -1.63 -14.82
C VAL A 229 8.72 -0.83 -16.08
N GLY A 230 10.00 -0.50 -16.31
CA GLY A 230 10.45 0.31 -17.45
C GLY A 230 11.67 -0.24 -18.17
N THR A 231 11.62 -1.47 -18.70
CA THR A 231 12.83 -2.21 -19.08
C THR A 231 13.44 -1.88 -20.45
N ARG A 232 12.83 -0.96 -21.23
CA ARG A 232 13.29 -0.48 -22.56
C ARG A 232 13.94 -1.59 -23.42
N ILE A 233 13.23 -2.72 -23.55
CA ILE A 233 13.70 -3.88 -24.31
C ILE A 233 14.09 -3.46 -25.73
N ALA A 234 15.16 -4.08 -26.26
CA ALA A 234 15.74 -3.76 -27.56
C ALA A 234 16.34 -2.35 -27.70
N LEU A 235 16.40 -1.54 -26.63
CA LEU A 235 16.93 -0.16 -26.62
C LEU A 235 16.15 0.82 -27.53
N THR A 236 14.93 0.47 -27.94
CA THR A 236 14.06 1.32 -28.77
C THR A 236 12.86 1.84 -27.99
N ASP A 237 12.21 2.89 -28.50
CA ASP A 237 10.95 3.40 -27.93
C ASP A 237 9.71 2.65 -28.49
N ASP A 238 9.92 1.65 -29.35
CA ASP A 238 8.87 0.79 -29.93
C ASP A 238 8.45 -0.36 -29.02
N GLY A 239 9.11 -0.52 -27.86
CA GLY A 239 8.78 -1.53 -26.87
C GLY A 239 7.34 -1.45 -26.37
N ARG A 240 6.82 -2.58 -25.89
CA ARG A 240 5.50 -2.67 -25.25
C ARG A 240 5.69 -3.18 -23.84
N THR A 241 4.95 -2.58 -22.92
CA THR A 241 4.79 -3.04 -21.54
C THR A 241 3.31 -3.21 -21.25
N VAL A 242 2.95 -4.32 -20.63
CA VAL A 242 1.56 -4.69 -20.37
C VAL A 242 1.48 -5.47 -19.06
N PHE A 243 0.48 -5.15 -18.25
CA PHE A 243 0.19 -5.88 -17.02
C PHE A 243 -0.88 -6.93 -17.30
N ASP A 244 -0.52 -8.21 -17.12
CA ASP A 244 -1.45 -9.34 -17.12
C ASP A 244 -1.93 -9.58 -15.69
N GLN A 245 -3.12 -9.07 -15.38
CA GLN A 245 -3.70 -9.15 -14.04
C GLN A 245 -3.98 -10.60 -13.58
N SER A 246 -4.27 -11.56 -14.48
CA SER A 246 -4.54 -12.94 -14.04
C SER A 246 -3.30 -13.70 -13.61
N ALA A 247 -2.14 -13.29 -14.12
CA ALA A 247 -0.87 -13.86 -13.70
C ALA A 247 -0.18 -12.98 -12.65
N SER A 248 -0.68 -11.76 -12.41
CA SER A 248 0.02 -10.70 -11.67
C SER A 248 1.44 -10.44 -12.20
N ILE A 249 1.59 -10.49 -13.53
CA ILE A 249 2.88 -10.30 -14.22
C ILE A 249 2.81 -9.10 -15.17
N THR A 250 3.78 -8.21 -15.06
CA THR A 250 4.06 -7.22 -16.10
C THR A 250 5.04 -7.81 -17.12
N TYR A 251 4.61 -7.92 -18.36
CA TYR A 251 5.47 -8.29 -19.47
C TYR A 251 6.00 -7.05 -20.16
N SER A 252 7.29 -7.05 -20.49
CA SER A 252 7.88 -6.05 -21.39
C SER A 252 8.67 -6.74 -22.50
N PHE A 253 8.46 -6.28 -23.73
CA PHE A 253 8.97 -6.95 -24.92
C PHE A 253 9.04 -6.01 -26.14
N GLN A 254 9.78 -6.46 -27.15
CA GLN A 254 9.76 -5.84 -28.47
C GLN A 254 8.74 -6.55 -29.36
N PRO A 255 7.76 -5.83 -29.96
CA PRO A 255 6.80 -6.45 -30.86
C PRO A 255 7.48 -7.15 -32.05
N PRO A 256 6.97 -8.31 -32.52
CA PRO A 256 7.49 -8.97 -33.70
C PRO A 256 7.57 -8.04 -34.92
N GLY A 257 8.64 -8.17 -35.72
CA GLY A 257 8.84 -7.37 -36.92
C GLY A 257 9.37 -5.95 -36.70
N ARG A 258 9.66 -5.55 -35.46
CA ARG A 258 10.33 -4.29 -35.14
C ARG A 258 11.85 -4.48 -35.04
N ALA A 259 12.61 -3.54 -35.59
CA ALA A 259 14.05 -3.53 -35.48
C ALA A 259 14.49 -3.24 -34.03
N ALA A 260 15.60 -3.83 -33.62
CA ALA A 260 16.26 -3.46 -32.38
C ALA A 260 17.11 -2.19 -32.57
N GLY A 261 17.48 -1.55 -31.46
CA GLY A 261 18.39 -0.42 -31.46
C GLY A 261 19.76 -0.81 -32.01
N GLN A 262 20.48 0.15 -32.59
CA GLN A 262 21.72 -0.11 -33.33
C GLN A 262 22.82 -0.80 -32.52
N THR A 263 22.81 -0.63 -31.19
CA THR A 263 23.78 -1.24 -30.26
C THR A 263 23.25 -2.49 -29.57
N PHE A 264 22.03 -2.92 -29.87
CA PHE A 264 21.45 -4.14 -29.29
C PHE A 264 22.07 -5.38 -29.96
N VAL A 265 22.51 -6.34 -29.15
CA VAL A 265 23.13 -7.58 -29.63
C VAL A 265 22.16 -8.74 -29.43
N GLY A 266 21.92 -9.51 -30.51
CA GLY A 266 21.03 -10.66 -30.49
C GLY A 266 19.58 -10.32 -30.84
N THR A 267 18.69 -11.30 -30.65
CA THR A 267 17.25 -11.13 -30.85
C THR A 267 16.61 -10.61 -29.56
N PRO A 268 15.82 -9.52 -29.60
CA PRO A 268 15.08 -9.06 -28.44
C PRO A 268 14.22 -10.17 -27.83
N GLY A 269 14.37 -10.38 -26.52
CA GLY A 269 13.57 -11.32 -25.76
C GLY A 269 12.39 -10.67 -25.06
N TYR A 270 11.88 -11.40 -24.06
CA TYR A 270 10.81 -10.96 -23.15
C TYR A 270 11.37 -10.89 -21.74
N VAL A 271 10.87 -9.95 -20.94
CA VAL A 271 11.04 -9.96 -19.50
C VAL A 271 9.66 -9.94 -18.85
N GLY A 272 9.45 -10.84 -17.90
CA GLY A 272 8.30 -10.84 -17.01
C GLY A 272 8.74 -10.31 -15.65
N LEU A 273 7.92 -9.46 -15.04
CA LEU A 273 8.09 -9.03 -13.68
C LEU A 273 6.82 -9.32 -12.89
N ALA A 274 6.93 -10.23 -11.93
CA ALA A 274 5.85 -10.55 -11.01
C ALA A 274 6.06 -9.78 -9.70
N PHE A 275 5.00 -9.16 -9.20
CA PHE A 275 4.97 -8.70 -7.81
C PHE A 275 4.28 -9.80 -7.01
N LEU A 276 5.11 -10.70 -6.45
CA LEU A 276 4.63 -11.95 -5.87
C LEU A 276 3.83 -11.72 -4.58
N GLU A 277 4.09 -10.61 -3.91
CA GLU A 277 3.64 -10.37 -2.56
C GLU A 277 3.31 -8.87 -2.41
N SER A 278 2.03 -8.51 -2.39
CA SER A 278 1.58 -7.16 -2.02
C SER A 278 1.04 -7.15 -0.60
N PRO A 279 1.24 -6.07 0.17
CA PRO A 279 0.45 -5.86 1.38
C PRO A 279 -1.02 -5.67 0.97
N GLY A 280 -1.91 -6.55 1.47
CA GLY A 280 -3.36 -6.40 1.35
C GLY A 280 -3.92 -5.31 2.28
N ASN A 281 -5.21 -5.01 2.15
CA ASN A 281 -5.91 -4.12 3.09
C ASN A 281 -6.84 -4.93 4.00
N PRO A 282 -6.36 -5.40 5.16
CA PRO A 282 -7.13 -6.29 6.04
C PRO A 282 -8.23 -5.60 6.84
N TYR A 283 -8.52 -4.33 6.53
CA TYR A 283 -9.41 -3.50 7.32
C TYR A 283 -10.67 -3.09 6.57
N ASP A 284 -10.75 -3.31 5.25
CA ASP A 284 -11.88 -2.89 4.43
C ASP A 284 -12.99 -3.94 4.29
N GLY A 285 -12.70 -5.22 4.44
CA GLY A 285 -13.69 -6.29 4.33
C GLY A 285 -13.95 -6.74 2.90
N ILE A 286 -12.98 -6.51 2.02
CA ILE A 286 -12.94 -6.87 0.61
C ILE A 286 -11.78 -7.85 0.40
N ASP A 287 -12.00 -8.85 -0.45
CA ASP A 287 -10.99 -9.75 -0.99
C ASP A 287 -10.27 -9.04 -2.16
N ASN A 288 -9.20 -8.30 -1.87
CA ASN A 288 -8.62 -7.34 -2.79
C ASN A 288 -7.77 -8.01 -3.89
N ASP A 289 -7.21 -9.18 -3.61
CA ASP A 289 -6.45 -9.98 -4.57
C ASP A 289 -7.27 -11.11 -5.24
N ASP A 290 -8.52 -11.31 -4.80
CA ASP A 290 -9.52 -12.23 -5.40
C ASP A 290 -9.09 -13.70 -5.30
N ASP A 291 -8.42 -14.05 -4.21
CA ASP A 291 -7.85 -15.37 -3.99
C ASP A 291 -8.69 -16.28 -3.06
N TYR A 292 -9.83 -15.81 -2.53
CA TYR A 292 -10.59 -16.56 -1.52
C TYR A 292 -11.04 -17.98 -1.95
N LEU A 293 -11.16 -18.25 -3.26
CA LEU A 293 -11.52 -19.58 -3.78
C LEU A 293 -10.36 -20.57 -3.76
N GLN A 294 -9.12 -20.09 -3.65
CA GLN A 294 -7.92 -20.89 -3.80
C GLN A 294 -7.41 -21.42 -2.46
N THR A 295 -7.83 -20.82 -1.34
CA THR A 295 -7.31 -21.12 0.00
C THR A 295 -8.26 -21.96 0.88
N GLY A 296 -9.52 -22.21 0.48
CA GLY A 296 -10.52 -22.86 1.35
C GLY A 296 -11.13 -24.17 0.82
N THR A 297 -10.89 -25.30 1.50
CA THR A 297 -11.63 -26.57 1.27
C THR A 297 -12.91 -26.71 2.10
N ASN A 298 -13.13 -25.83 3.08
CA ASN A 298 -14.31 -25.85 3.93
C ASN A 298 -15.37 -24.87 3.43
N ALA A 299 -16.58 -25.38 3.19
CA ALA A 299 -17.75 -24.63 2.72
C ALA A 299 -18.31 -23.70 3.80
N THR A 300 -17.52 -22.73 4.26
CA THR A 300 -18.05 -21.51 4.87
C THR A 300 -18.73 -20.72 3.74
N ALA A 301 -19.95 -20.26 3.96
CA ALA A 301 -20.77 -19.65 2.91
C ALA A 301 -19.94 -18.63 2.11
N ALA A 302 -19.84 -18.82 0.79
CA ALA A 302 -19.06 -17.93 -0.06
C ALA A 302 -19.49 -16.48 0.21
N PRO A 303 -18.54 -15.56 0.46
CA PRO A 303 -18.87 -14.16 0.66
C PRO A 303 -19.62 -13.62 -0.56
N ALA A 304 -20.43 -12.58 -0.36
CA ALA A 304 -21.19 -12.02 -1.46
C ALA A 304 -20.26 -11.31 -2.45
N GLN A 305 -20.67 -11.24 -3.73
CA GLN A 305 -19.98 -10.47 -4.77
C GLN A 305 -20.68 -9.14 -4.99
N PHE A 306 -19.94 -8.08 -5.32
CA PHE A 306 -20.55 -6.79 -5.67
C PHE A 306 -21.46 -6.96 -6.89
N LYS A 307 -22.63 -6.31 -6.87
CA LYS A 307 -23.58 -6.40 -7.98
C LYS A 307 -23.76 -5.06 -8.67
N THR A 308 -23.89 -5.13 -9.98
CA THR A 308 -24.33 -4.02 -10.84
C THR A 308 -25.85 -4.11 -11.00
N THR A 309 -26.58 -3.64 -10.00
CA THR A 309 -28.04 -3.57 -10.02
C THR A 309 -28.51 -2.12 -10.17
N THR A 310 -29.74 -1.90 -10.61
CA THR A 310 -30.38 -0.57 -10.68
C THR A 310 -30.72 0.01 -9.29
N GLY A 311 -29.77 -0.03 -8.35
CA GLY A 311 -29.70 0.80 -7.13
C GLY A 311 -30.68 0.50 -6.01
N SER A 312 -30.85 -0.77 -5.58
CA SER A 312 -31.75 -1.09 -4.45
C SER A 312 -31.09 -1.68 -3.21
N GLY A 313 -29.86 -2.20 -3.29
CA GLY A 313 -29.19 -2.87 -2.17
C GLY A 313 -28.13 -2.02 -1.46
N PRO A 314 -27.84 -2.30 -0.17
CA PRO A 314 -26.76 -1.65 0.58
C PRO A 314 -25.34 -2.08 0.14
N TYR A 315 -25.24 -2.95 -0.88
CA TYR A 315 -24.01 -3.49 -1.48
C TYR A 315 -23.94 -3.32 -3.01
N ASP A 316 -24.81 -2.49 -3.60
CA ASP A 316 -24.98 -2.39 -5.05
C ASP A 316 -24.51 -1.04 -5.61
N TYR A 317 -23.86 -1.06 -6.78
CA TYR A 317 -23.49 0.15 -7.52
C TYR A 317 -24.64 0.64 -8.39
N GLN A 318 -25.05 1.90 -8.22
CA GLN A 318 -26.04 2.57 -9.05
C GLN A 318 -25.36 3.35 -10.19
N GLU A 319 -25.70 3.03 -11.44
CA GLU A 319 -25.32 3.86 -12.59
C GLU A 319 -26.13 5.17 -12.62
N VAL A 320 -25.43 6.29 -12.75
CA VAL A 320 -25.99 7.63 -12.96
C VAL A 320 -25.28 8.31 -14.13
N LEU A 321 -25.96 9.25 -14.80
CA LEU A 321 -25.33 10.06 -15.85
C LEU A 321 -24.78 11.36 -15.26
N ARG A 322 -23.51 11.66 -15.55
CA ARG A 322 -22.95 12.99 -15.31
C ARG A 322 -23.60 14.02 -16.24
N SER A 323 -23.45 15.30 -15.92
CA SER A 323 -23.97 16.41 -16.74
C SER A 323 -23.44 16.43 -18.18
N ASN A 324 -22.26 15.85 -18.42
CA ASN A 324 -21.66 15.70 -19.75
C ASN A 324 -22.08 14.39 -20.48
N GLY A 325 -23.03 13.63 -19.93
CA GLY A 325 -23.56 12.40 -20.52
C GLY A 325 -22.69 11.15 -20.31
N THR A 326 -21.56 11.25 -19.59
CA THR A 326 -20.75 10.07 -19.26
C THR A 326 -21.34 9.34 -18.04
N PRO A 327 -21.34 8.00 -18.01
CA PRO A 327 -21.77 7.25 -16.83
C PRO A 327 -20.84 7.52 -15.64
N ALA A 328 -21.43 7.53 -14.45
CA ALA A 328 -20.77 7.49 -13.16
C ALA A 328 -21.48 6.44 -12.32
N PHE A 329 -20.73 5.69 -11.53
CA PHE A 329 -21.30 4.72 -10.62
C PHE A 329 -21.21 5.30 -9.22
N LEU A 330 -22.36 5.37 -8.56
CA LEU A 330 -22.46 5.81 -7.18
C LEU A 330 -22.94 4.64 -6.37
N PHE A 331 -22.29 4.40 -5.25
CA PHE A 331 -22.77 3.43 -4.31
C PHE A 331 -23.59 4.18 -3.26
N ARG A 332 -24.93 4.03 -3.34
CA ARG A 332 -25.88 4.80 -2.53
C ARG A 332 -26.77 3.88 -1.73
N ARG A 333 -27.07 4.31 -0.51
CA ARG A 333 -27.96 3.60 0.39
C ARG A 333 -28.97 4.54 1.00
N THR A 334 -30.25 4.23 0.83
CA THR A 334 -31.36 4.97 1.47
C THR A 334 -31.83 4.21 2.70
N LEU A 335 -31.55 4.75 3.88
CA LEU A 335 -31.82 4.07 5.14
C LEU A 335 -33.31 3.97 5.45
N GLN A 336 -33.75 2.79 5.87
CA GLN A 336 -35.10 2.57 6.42
C GLN A 336 -35.08 2.42 7.93
N GLN A 337 -36.19 2.77 8.60
CA GLN A 337 -36.34 2.53 10.04
C GLN A 337 -36.15 1.04 10.36
N GLY A 338 -35.34 0.72 11.39
CA GLY A 338 -35.11 -0.65 11.84
C GLY A 338 -34.14 -1.46 10.96
N GLU A 339 -33.64 -0.89 9.86
CA GLU A 339 -32.54 -1.48 9.09
C GLU A 339 -31.25 -1.51 9.91
N THR A 340 -30.36 -2.45 9.62
CA THR A 340 -29.05 -2.54 10.28
C THR A 340 -28.03 -1.65 9.58
N VAL A 341 -27.37 -0.74 10.30
CA VAL A 341 -26.13 -0.09 9.85
C VAL A 341 -24.94 -0.66 10.60
N ILE A 342 -23.77 -0.65 9.99
CA ILE A 342 -22.51 -1.07 10.60
C ILE A 342 -21.68 0.18 10.89
N VAL A 343 -21.14 0.24 12.09
CA VAL A 343 -20.24 1.30 12.52
C VAL A 343 -18.89 0.67 12.79
N ILE A 344 -17.84 1.29 12.29
CA ILE A 344 -16.46 0.84 12.43
C ILE A 344 -15.74 1.74 13.44
N GLU A 345 -15.10 1.15 14.44
CA GLU A 345 -14.29 1.85 15.44
C GLU A 345 -12.83 1.42 15.28
N ARG A 346 -11.93 2.39 15.03
CA ARG A 346 -10.47 2.16 15.01
C ARG A 346 -9.92 2.36 16.42
N THR A 347 -9.17 1.38 16.91
CA THR A 347 -8.52 1.40 18.23
C THR A 347 -7.12 0.81 18.14
N GLU A 348 -6.20 1.22 19.01
CA GLU A 348 -4.89 0.57 19.13
C GLU A 348 -4.95 -0.52 20.21
N GLN A 349 -4.31 -1.66 19.95
CA GLN A 349 -4.16 -2.73 20.92
C GLN A 349 -2.70 -3.20 21.01
N ASP A 350 -2.25 -3.49 22.23
CA ASP A 350 -0.95 -4.11 22.47
C ASP A 350 -1.04 -5.59 22.11
N ILE A 351 -0.31 -6.02 21.07
CA ILE A 351 -0.18 -7.44 20.74
C ILE A 351 1.21 -7.90 21.16
N ALA A 352 1.24 -8.82 22.12
CA ALA A 352 2.47 -9.32 22.73
C ALA A 352 3.44 -9.96 21.72
N VAL A 353 2.92 -10.57 20.64
CA VAL A 353 3.72 -11.20 19.58
C VAL A 353 4.53 -10.16 18.78
N TYR A 354 3.93 -9.02 18.44
CA TYR A 354 4.61 -7.98 17.66
C TYR A 354 5.45 -7.03 18.50
N GLY A 355 5.31 -7.07 19.83
CA GLY A 355 6.00 -6.15 20.73
C GLY A 355 5.69 -4.67 20.46
N THR A 356 4.61 -4.38 19.72
CA THR A 356 4.16 -3.05 19.34
C THR A 356 2.63 -2.98 19.37
N LYS A 357 2.10 -1.75 19.39
CA LYS A 357 0.67 -1.51 19.21
C LYS A 357 0.30 -1.67 17.75
N VAL A 358 -0.81 -2.33 17.49
CA VAL A 358 -1.40 -2.40 16.14
C VAL A 358 -2.76 -1.69 16.11
N SER A 359 -3.16 -1.22 14.93
CA SER A 359 -4.50 -0.71 14.70
C SER A 359 -5.49 -1.87 14.50
N VAL A 360 -6.60 -1.84 15.22
CA VAL A 360 -7.70 -2.81 15.14
C VAL A 360 -8.97 -2.08 14.73
N TYR A 361 -9.72 -2.68 13.80
CA TYR A 361 -10.95 -2.12 13.23
C TYR A 361 -12.14 -2.96 13.68
N LEU A 362 -12.96 -2.40 14.57
CA LEU A 362 -14.05 -3.07 15.24
C LEU A 362 -15.39 -2.72 14.59
N ARG A 363 -16.14 -3.72 14.11
CA ARG A 363 -17.45 -3.53 13.47
C ARG A 363 -18.59 -3.82 14.41
N ARG A 364 -19.48 -2.84 14.61
CA ARG A 364 -20.68 -2.95 15.45
C ARG A 364 -21.94 -2.68 14.64
N ALA A 365 -22.91 -3.60 14.74
CA ALA A 365 -24.24 -3.40 14.16
C ALA A 365 -25.11 -2.51 15.05
N LEU A 366 -25.80 -1.55 14.44
CA LEU A 366 -26.80 -0.70 15.06
C LEU A 366 -28.10 -0.75 14.23
N LYS A 367 -29.23 -0.46 14.87
CA LYS A 367 -30.52 -0.33 14.18
C LYS A 367 -30.81 1.13 13.91
N VAL A 368 -31.24 1.45 12.69
CA VAL A 368 -31.66 2.80 12.31
C VAL A 368 -32.87 3.20 13.16
N PRO A 369 -32.78 4.27 13.98
CA PRO A 369 -33.86 4.70 14.86
C PRO A 369 -35.00 5.36 14.07
N ALA A 370 -36.14 5.59 14.74
CA ALA A 370 -37.30 6.27 14.15
C ALA A 370 -37.07 7.78 13.92
N SER A 371 -36.11 8.37 14.62
CA SER A 371 -35.74 9.79 14.54
C SER A 371 -34.28 9.94 14.13
N ASP A 372 -33.98 11.03 13.44
CA ASP A 372 -32.61 11.41 13.08
C ASP A 372 -31.68 11.33 14.30
N THR A 373 -30.57 10.62 14.17
CA THR A 373 -29.58 10.38 15.22
C THR A 373 -28.18 10.43 14.61
N THR A 374 -27.22 10.98 15.35
CA THR A 374 -25.82 10.98 14.92
C THR A 374 -25.11 9.74 15.44
N VAL A 375 -24.41 9.04 14.55
CA VAL A 375 -23.46 7.98 14.89
C VAL A 375 -22.06 8.40 14.45
N VAL A 376 -21.02 7.81 15.03
CA VAL A 376 -19.63 8.07 14.66
C VAL A 376 -19.01 6.76 14.19
N SER A 377 -18.50 6.74 12.95
CA SER A 377 -17.79 5.62 12.34
C SER A 377 -16.45 6.14 11.83
N LEU A 378 -15.34 5.44 12.12
CA LEU A 378 -13.97 5.83 11.74
C LEU A 378 -13.61 7.30 12.07
N GLY A 379 -14.17 7.81 13.18
CA GLY A 379 -13.98 9.19 13.63
C GLY A 379 -14.83 10.24 12.89
N LYS A 380 -15.57 9.85 11.84
CA LYS A 380 -16.50 10.71 11.09
C LYS A 380 -17.92 10.58 11.64
N ALA A 381 -18.60 11.71 11.78
CA ALA A 381 -19.99 11.76 12.23
C ALA A 381 -20.96 11.61 11.06
N TYR A 382 -21.92 10.71 11.19
CA TYR A 382 -22.96 10.43 10.20
C TYR A 382 -24.34 10.66 10.81
N LEU A 383 -25.19 11.38 10.08
CA LEU A 383 -26.60 11.55 10.45
C LEU A 383 -27.41 10.40 9.85
N ILE A 384 -27.91 9.50 10.70
CA ILE A 384 -28.74 8.37 10.31
C ILE A 384 -30.20 8.60 10.69
N GLY A 385 -31.13 8.11 9.89
CA GLY A 385 -32.56 8.23 10.10
C GLY A 385 -33.35 7.75 8.88
N PRO A 386 -34.67 7.54 9.00
CA PRO A 386 -35.48 7.06 7.89
C PRO A 386 -35.43 8.04 6.70
N GLY A 387 -35.11 7.54 5.51
CA GLY A 387 -35.00 8.33 4.28
C GLY A 387 -33.68 9.08 4.09
N LYS A 388 -32.71 8.96 5.02
CA LYS A 388 -31.36 9.50 4.81
C LYS A 388 -30.64 8.71 3.73
N VAL A 389 -29.98 9.43 2.83
CA VAL A 389 -29.18 8.84 1.76
C VAL A 389 -27.71 8.99 2.12
N LEU A 390 -27.03 7.86 2.23
CA LEU A 390 -25.59 7.79 2.36
C LEU A 390 -24.98 7.41 1.00
N THR A 391 -23.81 7.95 0.67
CA THR A 391 -23.15 7.73 -0.63
C THR A 391 -21.69 7.46 -0.38
N GLU A 392 -21.19 6.36 -0.93
CA GLU A 392 -19.79 5.99 -0.84
C GLU A 392 -18.88 6.97 -1.59
N ILE A 393 -17.69 7.19 -1.05
CA ILE A 393 -16.66 8.01 -1.67
C ILE A 393 -15.38 7.20 -1.74
N SER A 394 -15.07 6.67 -2.92
CA SER A 394 -13.85 5.89 -3.14
C SER A 394 -12.57 6.64 -2.72
N ASN A 395 -11.59 5.89 -2.23
CA ASN A 395 -10.22 6.32 -1.88
C ASN A 395 -10.13 7.33 -0.72
N ASN A 396 -11.07 7.28 0.23
CA ASN A 396 -11.10 8.12 1.42
C ASN A 396 -10.97 7.35 2.75
N GLN A 397 -10.88 6.01 2.71
CA GLN A 397 -10.73 5.11 3.87
C GLN A 397 -11.92 5.12 4.84
N GLN A 398 -13.08 5.59 4.41
CA GLN A 398 -14.29 5.60 5.20
C GLN A 398 -15.24 4.52 4.69
N ASP A 399 -16.11 4.06 5.58
CA ASP A 399 -17.35 3.38 5.23
C ASP A 399 -18.43 4.46 5.20
N ASP A 400 -18.61 5.10 4.05
CA ASP A 400 -19.47 6.27 3.94
C ASP A 400 -20.96 5.93 3.83
N ASN A 401 -21.26 4.68 3.51
CA ASN A 401 -22.61 4.15 3.38
C ASN A 401 -23.06 3.25 4.55
N LEU A 402 -22.18 3.06 5.54
CA LEU A 402 -22.38 2.32 6.79
C LEU A 402 -22.80 0.86 6.59
N ASN A 403 -22.28 0.19 5.57
CA ASN A 403 -22.55 -1.22 5.26
C ASN A 403 -21.49 -2.17 5.86
N GLY A 404 -20.44 -1.63 6.48
CA GLY A 404 -19.34 -2.36 7.10
C GLY A 404 -18.14 -2.57 6.18
N ILE A 405 -18.22 -2.16 4.93
CA ILE A 405 -17.11 -2.17 3.97
C ILE A 405 -16.62 -0.73 3.86
N SER A 406 -15.30 -0.53 3.75
CA SER A 406 -14.75 0.80 3.53
C SER A 406 -14.08 0.91 2.17
N ASP A 407 -14.04 2.12 1.64
CA ASP A 407 -13.26 2.46 0.45
C ASP A 407 -13.69 1.74 -0.84
N GLU A 408 -14.99 1.41 -0.97
CA GLU A 408 -15.47 0.63 -2.09
C GLU A 408 -15.37 1.40 -3.42
N ASP A 409 -14.64 0.85 -4.38
CA ASP A 409 -14.47 1.43 -5.71
C ASP A 409 -15.08 0.56 -6.82
N TYR A 410 -15.91 1.16 -7.67
CA TYR A 410 -16.56 0.45 -8.78
C TYR A 410 -15.55 -0.13 -9.78
N GLY A 411 -14.50 0.63 -10.13
CA GLY A 411 -13.52 0.20 -11.13
C GLY A 411 -12.62 -0.92 -10.62
N LEU A 412 -12.28 -0.90 -9.32
CA LEU A 412 -11.43 -1.90 -8.70
C LEU A 412 -12.18 -3.14 -8.24
N HIS A 413 -13.42 -2.99 -7.75
CA HIS A 413 -14.13 -4.09 -7.09
C HIS A 413 -15.25 -4.72 -7.93
N ALA A 414 -15.89 -3.97 -8.84
CA ALA A 414 -17.04 -4.46 -9.61
C ALA A 414 -16.82 -4.56 -11.13
N ASN A 415 -16.21 -3.55 -11.76
CA ASN A 415 -15.90 -3.51 -13.19
C ASN A 415 -14.40 -3.74 -13.41
N ARG A 416 -13.92 -4.84 -12.84
CA ARG A 416 -12.54 -5.30 -12.99
C ARG A 416 -12.27 -5.64 -14.44
N ARG A 417 -11.18 -5.08 -14.97
CA ARG A 417 -10.77 -5.27 -16.35
C ARG A 417 -9.33 -5.71 -16.39
N GLN A 418 -9.11 -6.83 -17.06
CA GLN A 418 -7.80 -7.38 -17.27
C GLN A 418 -7.38 -7.20 -18.72
N SER A 419 -6.15 -6.73 -18.92
CA SER A 419 -5.47 -6.84 -20.20
C SER A 419 -4.76 -8.19 -20.30
N LYS A 420 -5.02 -8.94 -21.37
CA LYS A 420 -4.31 -10.19 -21.72
C LYS A 420 -3.47 -9.99 -22.96
N VAL A 421 -2.28 -10.56 -22.95
CA VAL A 421 -1.34 -10.46 -24.07
C VAL A 421 -1.02 -11.83 -24.65
N ASP A 422 -1.22 -11.94 -25.95
CA ASP A 422 -0.68 -13.04 -26.72
C ASP A 422 0.80 -12.74 -27.01
N LEU A 423 1.69 -13.43 -26.33
CA LEU A 423 3.15 -13.26 -26.46
C LEU A 423 3.68 -13.67 -27.84
N VAL A 424 2.91 -14.42 -28.65
CA VAL A 424 3.32 -14.83 -29.99
C VAL A 424 2.97 -13.77 -31.02
N SER A 425 1.72 -13.27 -31.00
CA SER A 425 1.25 -12.27 -31.96
C SER A 425 1.50 -10.83 -31.52
N GLY A 426 1.75 -10.60 -30.22
CA GLY A 426 1.79 -9.27 -29.61
C GLY A 426 0.42 -8.61 -29.48
N ALA A 427 -0.67 -9.34 -29.70
CA ALA A 427 -2.03 -8.83 -29.58
C ALA A 427 -2.41 -8.62 -28.11
N ILE A 428 -3.11 -7.51 -27.84
CA ILE A 428 -3.66 -7.18 -26.52
C ILE A 428 -5.18 -7.28 -26.61
N SER A 429 -5.78 -7.99 -25.66
CA SER A 429 -7.23 -8.11 -25.50
C SER A 429 -7.63 -7.70 -24.09
N GLU A 430 -8.82 -7.13 -23.94
CA GLU A 430 -9.37 -6.77 -22.63
C GLU A 430 -10.50 -7.74 -22.28
N ILE A 431 -10.47 -8.31 -21.07
CA ILE A 431 -11.55 -9.14 -20.53
C ILE A 431 -12.11 -8.51 -19.26
N VAL A 432 -13.42 -8.63 -19.08
CA VAL A 432 -14.09 -8.24 -17.84
C VAL A 432 -13.98 -9.40 -16.86
N LEU A 433 -13.46 -9.13 -15.67
CA LEU A 433 -13.39 -10.09 -14.58
C LEU A 433 -14.66 -10.02 -13.71
N PRO A 434 -15.02 -11.12 -13.01
CA PRO A 434 -16.03 -11.06 -11.98
C PRO A 434 -15.68 -10.02 -10.90
N PRO A 435 -16.70 -9.43 -10.25
CA PRO A 435 -16.48 -8.63 -9.05
C PRO A 435 -15.74 -9.41 -7.96
N VAL A 436 -14.96 -8.71 -7.13
CA VAL A 436 -14.34 -9.30 -5.94
C VAL A 436 -15.37 -9.70 -4.90
N HIS A 437 -14.92 -10.50 -3.93
CA HIS A 437 -15.71 -10.98 -2.81
C HIS A 437 -15.64 -9.99 -1.65
N TYR A 438 -16.67 -9.98 -0.82
CA TYR A 438 -16.73 -9.13 0.36
C TYR A 438 -17.55 -9.78 1.49
N VAL A 439 -17.30 -9.34 2.73
CA VAL A 439 -18.12 -9.75 3.88
C VAL A 439 -19.43 -8.96 3.92
N ASP A 440 -20.56 -9.65 3.78
CA ASP A 440 -21.89 -9.05 4.01
C ASP A 440 -22.13 -8.90 5.53
N TYR A 441 -21.61 -7.81 6.10
CA TYR A 441 -21.74 -7.52 7.52
C TYR A 441 -23.19 -7.30 7.98
N ILE A 442 -24.08 -6.83 7.11
CA ILE A 442 -25.51 -6.65 7.44
C ILE A 442 -26.19 -8.00 7.59
N ALA A 443 -25.96 -8.94 6.65
CA ALA A 443 -26.48 -10.30 6.74
C ALA A 443 -25.86 -11.05 7.91
N LEU A 444 -24.55 -10.89 8.12
CA LEU A 444 -23.86 -11.50 9.26
C LEU A 444 -24.41 -11.00 10.60
N ALA A 445 -24.76 -9.71 10.68
CA ALA A 445 -25.41 -9.12 11.84
C ALA A 445 -26.85 -9.57 12.05
N ALA A 446 -27.58 -9.82 10.97
CA ALA A 446 -28.92 -10.40 11.05
C ALA A 446 -28.86 -11.85 11.55
N ALA A 447 -27.86 -12.63 11.13
CA ALA A 447 -27.65 -14.00 11.58
C ALA A 447 -27.16 -14.07 13.05
N ASN A 448 -26.39 -13.09 13.49
CA ASN A 448 -25.77 -13.06 14.82
C ASN A 448 -26.10 -11.76 15.59
N PRO A 449 -27.38 -11.55 15.99
CA PRO A 449 -27.83 -10.28 16.56
C PRO A 449 -27.21 -9.96 17.94
N THR A 450 -26.69 -10.96 18.64
CA THR A 450 -25.95 -10.81 19.91
C THR A 450 -24.44 -10.88 19.70
N GLY A 451 -23.96 -10.78 18.45
CA GLY A 451 -22.57 -10.97 18.08
C GLY A 451 -22.21 -12.44 17.86
N ILE A 452 -21.03 -12.68 17.29
CA ILE A 452 -20.53 -14.04 17.08
C ILE A 452 -19.99 -14.58 18.41
N PRO A 453 -20.49 -15.73 18.91
CA PRO A 453 -19.98 -16.32 20.16
C PRO A 453 -18.52 -16.78 20.02
N ALA A 454 -17.71 -16.55 21.05
CA ALA A 454 -16.30 -16.95 21.11
C ALA A 454 -16.05 -18.45 20.83
N SER A 455 -17.04 -19.32 21.05
CA SER A 455 -16.92 -20.77 20.84
C SER A 455 -17.17 -21.25 19.40
N VAL A 456 -17.71 -20.40 18.52
CA VAL A 456 -17.86 -20.71 17.08
C VAL A 456 -16.56 -20.39 16.32
N ALA A 457 -15.69 -19.55 16.90
CA ALA A 457 -14.38 -19.18 16.37
C ALA A 457 -13.29 -20.27 16.51
N ALA A 458 -13.63 -21.46 17.05
CA ALA A 458 -12.63 -22.47 17.41
C ALA A 458 -12.77 -23.81 16.65
N GLY A 459 -13.54 -23.87 15.54
CA GLY A 459 -13.74 -25.16 14.86
C GLY A 459 -14.28 -25.14 13.42
N SER A 460 -14.17 -24.03 12.70
CA SER A 460 -14.40 -23.97 11.24
C SER A 460 -14.09 -22.60 10.65
N LEU A 461 -13.91 -21.58 11.49
CA LEU A 461 -13.46 -20.25 11.11
C LEU A 461 -12.64 -19.69 12.27
N THR A 462 -11.34 -19.92 12.27
CA THR A 462 -10.38 -19.45 13.29
C THR A 462 -10.08 -18.00 12.99
N PHE A 463 -11.07 -17.17 13.28
CA PHE A 463 -10.94 -15.71 13.28
C PHE A 463 -9.90 -15.27 14.29
N ASP A 464 -9.06 -14.28 13.94
CA ASP A 464 -8.05 -13.69 14.81
C ASP A 464 -8.54 -13.64 16.28
N PRO A 465 -7.91 -14.41 17.21
CA PRO A 465 -8.35 -14.52 18.59
C PRO A 465 -8.30 -13.19 19.37
N LEU A 466 -7.76 -12.12 18.77
CA LEU A 466 -7.60 -10.81 19.40
C LEU A 466 -8.81 -9.87 19.24
N VAL A 467 -9.82 -10.21 18.43
CA VAL A 467 -11.06 -9.40 18.28
C VAL A 467 -12.20 -9.88 19.21
N ILE A 468 -11.90 -10.73 20.19
CA ILE A 468 -12.94 -11.43 20.96
C ILE A 468 -13.15 -10.79 22.34
N ASN A 469 -13.72 -9.58 22.38
CA ASN A 469 -14.55 -9.19 23.53
C ASN A 469 -15.53 -8.03 23.27
N ARG A 470 -16.47 -8.24 22.34
CA ARG A 470 -17.80 -7.61 22.22
C ARG A 470 -18.47 -8.13 20.94
N THR A 471 -19.76 -7.84 20.75
CA THR A 471 -20.51 -7.99 19.48
C THR A 471 -19.70 -7.43 18.28
N LEU A 472 -18.89 -8.27 17.63
CA LEU A 472 -17.92 -7.88 16.60
C LEU A 472 -17.94 -8.88 15.44
N TYR A 473 -17.75 -8.38 14.22
CA TYR A 473 -17.75 -9.15 12.98
C TYR A 473 -16.34 -9.20 12.35
N PRO A 474 -15.92 -10.33 11.77
CA PRO A 474 -14.55 -10.59 11.29
C PRO A 474 -14.29 -10.05 9.88
N MET A 475 -13.01 -9.95 9.52
CA MET A 475 -12.51 -9.48 8.22
C MET A 475 -12.34 -10.63 7.22
N ILE A 476 -12.24 -10.31 5.92
CA ILE A 476 -11.63 -11.20 4.94
C ILE A 476 -10.10 -11.16 5.14
N ASP A 477 -9.47 -12.30 4.93
CA ASP A 477 -8.04 -12.55 5.14
C ASP A 477 -7.18 -11.73 4.16
N GLU A 478 -6.29 -10.89 4.68
CA GLU A 478 -5.42 -10.01 3.88
C GLU A 478 -4.14 -9.60 4.66
N ARG A 479 -3.90 -10.16 5.87
CA ARG A 479 -2.71 -9.85 6.66
C ARG A 479 -1.60 -10.81 6.30
N ARG A 480 -0.58 -10.29 5.64
CA ARG A 480 0.66 -11.01 5.33
C ARG A 480 1.71 -10.92 6.44
N ASP A 481 1.46 -10.14 7.49
CA ASP A 481 2.44 -9.78 8.52
C ASP A 481 2.37 -10.62 9.81
N ASP A 482 1.35 -11.47 9.95
CA ASP A 482 1.18 -12.30 11.15
C ASP A 482 1.55 -13.76 10.96
N GLY A 483 1.74 -14.20 9.72
CA GLY A 483 2.01 -15.59 9.40
C GLY A 483 1.04 -16.60 10.00
N THR A 484 -0.20 -16.16 10.21
CA THR A 484 -1.23 -16.96 10.85
C THR A 484 -2.42 -17.01 9.92
N ASP A 485 -2.97 -18.20 9.71
CA ASP A 485 -4.34 -18.32 9.22
C ASP A 485 -5.25 -17.53 10.16
N ASN A 486 -5.94 -16.52 9.65
CA ASN A 486 -6.81 -15.67 10.47
C ASN A 486 -8.29 -15.90 10.14
N ASN A 487 -8.56 -16.87 9.26
CA ASN A 487 -9.87 -17.38 8.94
C ASN A 487 -10.03 -18.86 9.35
N GLY A 488 -9.00 -19.53 9.90
CA GLY A 488 -9.03 -20.92 10.34
C GLY A 488 -9.44 -21.96 9.33
N ASN A 489 -9.14 -21.75 8.06
CA ASN A 489 -9.32 -22.78 7.07
C ASN A 489 -8.12 -23.75 7.01
N GLU A 490 -7.14 -23.65 7.94
CA GLU A 490 -6.02 -24.56 8.11
C GLU A 490 -6.50 -26.00 7.99
N ASP A 491 -5.90 -26.60 6.98
CA ASP A 491 -5.78 -27.97 6.56
C ASP A 491 -5.21 -28.91 7.64
N GLY A 492 -5.76 -28.83 8.86
CA GLY A 492 -5.79 -29.92 9.83
C GLY A 492 -4.46 -30.48 10.33
N ASP A 493 -3.31 -29.90 9.97
CA ASP A 493 -1.99 -30.44 10.31
C ASP A 493 -1.24 -29.65 11.40
N GLY A 494 -1.80 -28.53 11.85
CA GLY A 494 -1.40 -27.85 13.09
C GLY A 494 0.02 -27.33 13.07
N ARG A 495 0.50 -26.93 11.88
CA ARG A 495 1.75 -26.20 11.71
C ARG A 495 1.36 -24.83 11.17
N ALA A 496 1.53 -23.80 11.99
CA ALA A 496 1.51 -22.42 11.51
C ALA A 496 2.53 -22.30 10.35
N LEU A 497 2.05 -22.16 9.13
CA LEU A 497 2.87 -22.15 7.92
C LEU A 497 2.55 -20.90 7.11
N ASP A 498 3.37 -19.86 7.31
CA ASP A 498 3.56 -18.74 6.40
C ASP A 498 4.91 -18.86 5.68
N ALA A 499 5.06 -18.11 4.57
CA ALA A 499 6.26 -17.99 3.75
C ALA A 499 6.83 -19.26 3.08
N THR A 500 6.20 -20.43 3.24
CA THR A 500 6.69 -21.70 2.64
C THR A 500 5.91 -22.16 1.40
N ASP A 501 4.80 -21.50 1.04
CA ASP A 501 3.93 -21.90 -0.09
C ASP A 501 4.42 -21.48 -1.49
N VAL A 502 5.70 -21.15 -1.63
CA VAL A 502 6.33 -20.98 -2.96
C VAL A 502 6.77 -22.34 -3.54
N ARG A 503 6.28 -23.47 -3.02
CA ARG A 503 6.46 -24.80 -3.64
C ARG A 503 5.25 -25.72 -3.46
N GLU A 504 4.22 -25.45 -4.26
CA GLU A 504 3.43 -26.51 -4.92
C GLU A 504 3.30 -26.25 -6.42
#